data_AF-A0A1Q6UYP2-F1
#
_entry.id   AF-A0A1Q6UYP2-F1
#
_cell.length_a   1.000
_cell.length_b   1.000
_cell.length_c   1.000
_cell.angle_alpha   90.00
_cell.angle_beta   90.00
_cell.angle_gamma   90.00
#
_symmetry.space_group_name_H-M   'P 1'
#
loop_
_entity.id
_entity.type
_entity.pdbx_description
1 polymer ?
#
loop_
_entity_poly.entity_id
_entity_poly.type
_entity_poly.pdbx_seq_one_letter_code
_entity_poly.pdbx_strand_id
1 'polypeptide(L)'
;MNISYLTIVGICLLTIFSFYYTNKIIEFSKSKDLIMIEIMNNKDNYNKISIDALINNNYITPGSEGLEVDIDKSYNKMKKLGKYNENLYVYNIVKPTISIKDNYDKFVINGNITKKEVSLVFKTEDLKNIENINKILFNNII
;
A
#
# COMPACT_ATOMS: atom_id res chain seq x y z
N MET A 1 19.45 -17.57 48.32
CA MET A 1 19.35 -16.72 47.11
C MET A 1 20.46 -15.69 47.18
N ASN A 2 21.45 -15.76 46.29
CA ASN A 2 22.64 -14.90 46.38
C ASN A 2 22.27 -13.44 46.07
N ILE A 3 22.73 -12.51 46.90
CA ILE A 3 22.51 -11.05 46.73
C ILE A 3 22.90 -10.58 45.32
N SER A 4 23.97 -11.16 44.74
CA SER A 4 24.41 -10.92 43.36
C SER A 4 23.38 -11.30 42.29
N TYR A 5 22.54 -12.31 42.53
CA TYR A 5 21.47 -12.70 41.60
C TYR A 5 20.31 -11.71 41.66
N LEU A 6 19.93 -11.27 42.86
CA LEU A 6 18.87 -10.28 43.06
C LEU A 6 19.23 -8.92 42.43
N THR A 7 20.49 -8.49 42.53
CA THR A 7 20.96 -7.26 41.88
C THR A 7 20.92 -7.35 40.37
N ILE A 8 21.33 -8.47 39.77
CA ILE A 8 21.25 -8.69 38.31
C ILE A 8 19.79 -8.62 37.85
N VAL A 9 18.86 -9.30 38.54
CA VAL A 9 17.42 -9.24 38.21
C VAL A 9 16.88 -7.82 38.33
N GLY A 10 17.25 -7.08 39.38
CA GLY A 10 16.84 -5.68 39.55
C GLY A 10 17.35 -4.76 38.43
N ILE A 11 18.61 -4.93 38.00
CA ILE A 11 19.17 -4.19 36.87
C ILE A 11 18.46 -4.54 35.56
N CYS A 12 18.23 -5.83 35.29
CA CYS A 12 17.47 -6.25 34.11
C CYS A 12 16.07 -5.62 34.09
N LEU A 13 15.37 -5.64 35.22
CA LEU A 13 14.03 -5.05 35.32
C LEU A 13 14.05 -3.53 35.08
N LEU A 14 15.02 -2.82 35.65
CA LEU A 14 15.22 -1.38 35.42
C LEU A 14 15.51 -1.06 33.95
N THR A 15 16.37 -1.85 33.29
CA THR A 15 16.69 -1.63 31.87
C THR A 15 15.46 -1.82 30.97
N ILE A 16 14.69 -2.89 31.17
CA ILE A 16 13.46 -3.15 30.41
C ILE A 16 12.44 -2.02 30.63
N PHE A 17 12.26 -1.59 31.89
CA PHE A 17 11.35 -0.51 32.22
C PHE A 17 11.78 0.83 31.61
N SER A 18 13.09 1.13 31.61
CA SER A 18 13.64 2.33 30.97
C SER A 18 13.31 2.35 29.47
N PHE A 19 13.56 1.26 28.75
CA PHE A 19 13.24 1.18 27.32
C PHE A 19 11.74 1.35 27.06
N TYR A 20 10.90 0.71 27.87
CA TYR A 20 9.44 0.87 27.77
C TYR A 20 9.02 2.34 27.94
N TYR A 21 9.54 3.02 28.96
CA TYR A 21 9.24 4.42 29.22
C TYR A 21 9.76 5.35 28.12
N THR A 22 10.98 5.13 27.63
CA THR A 22 11.54 5.87 26.50
C THR A 22 10.66 5.74 25.24
N ASN A 23 10.21 4.53 24.91
CA ASN A 23 9.31 4.33 23.77
C ASN A 23 8.00 5.10 23.93
N LYS A 24 7.42 5.12 25.14
CA LYS A 24 6.19 5.89 25.41
C LYS A 24 6.37 7.39 25.23
N ILE A 25 7.51 7.94 25.64
CA ILE A 25 7.83 9.36 25.42
C ILE A 25 7.96 9.66 23.92
N ILE A 26 8.63 8.78 23.17
CA ILE A 26 8.81 8.95 21.72
C ILE A 26 7.45 8.96 21.00
N GLU A 27 6.57 8.00 21.30
CA GLU A 27 5.21 7.95 20.74
C GLU A 27 4.41 9.22 21.06
N PHE A 28 4.46 9.68 22.31
CA PHE A 28 3.79 10.90 22.73
C PHE A 28 4.34 12.14 22.03
N SER A 29 5.66 12.28 21.93
CA SER A 29 6.29 13.38 21.19
C SER A 29 5.88 13.36 19.71
N LYS A 30 5.84 12.18 19.10
CA LYS A 30 5.41 11.99 17.72
C LYS A 30 3.95 12.41 17.52
N SER A 31 3.05 12.04 18.43
CA SER A 31 1.63 12.41 18.36
C SER A 31 1.37 13.92 18.45
N LYS A 32 2.32 14.69 19.00
CA LYS A 32 2.25 16.16 19.10
C LYS A 32 2.96 16.89 17.96
N ASP A 33 3.67 16.16 17.10
CA ASP A 33 4.38 16.74 15.95
C ASP A 33 3.36 17.26 14.93
N LEU A 34 3.55 18.50 14.46
CA LEU A 34 2.67 19.13 13.46
C LEU A 34 2.54 18.29 12.19
N ILE A 35 3.63 17.66 11.73
CA ILE A 35 3.60 16.80 10.54
C ILE A 35 2.72 15.56 10.78
N MET A 36 2.79 14.97 11.98
CA MET A 36 1.95 13.83 12.34
C MET A 36 0.48 14.23 12.39
N ILE A 37 0.18 15.37 13.01
CA ILE A 37 -1.19 15.90 13.09
C ILE A 37 -1.76 16.15 11.69
N GLU A 38 -0.99 16.78 10.80
CA GLU A 38 -1.39 17.02 9.42
C GLU A 38 -1.61 15.72 8.64
N ILE A 39 -0.75 14.72 8.82
CA ILE A 39 -0.96 13.38 8.24
C ILE A 39 -2.28 12.79 8.73
N MET A 40 -2.53 12.80 10.04
CA MET A 40 -3.73 12.19 10.62
C MET A 40 -5.02 12.88 10.15
N ASN A 41 -4.99 14.20 9.98
CA ASN A 41 -6.14 14.97 9.51
C ASN A 41 -6.44 14.74 8.02
N ASN A 42 -5.41 14.45 7.21
CA ASN A 42 -5.56 14.38 5.76
C ASN A 42 -5.49 12.96 5.18
N LYS A 43 -5.02 11.95 5.93
CA LYS A 43 -4.76 10.60 5.40
C LYS A 43 -5.93 9.99 4.65
N ASP A 44 -7.16 10.25 5.10
CA ASP A 44 -8.36 9.64 4.54
C ASP A 44 -8.69 10.19 3.14
N ASN A 45 -8.23 11.41 2.81
CA ASN A 45 -8.34 11.99 1.46
C ASN A 45 -7.43 11.28 0.44
N TYR A 46 -6.37 10.62 0.90
CA TYR A 46 -5.42 9.90 0.07
C TYR A 46 -5.60 8.37 0.14
N ASN A 47 -6.50 7.90 1.00
CA ASN A 47 -6.89 6.51 1.04
C ASN A 47 -7.79 6.20 -0.15
N LYS A 48 -7.65 4.99 -0.69
CA LYS A 48 -8.51 4.44 -1.74
C LYS A 48 -9.10 3.13 -1.25
N ILE A 49 -10.42 3.03 -1.27
CA ILE A 49 -11.12 1.80 -0.87
C ILE A 49 -10.89 0.72 -1.95
N SER A 50 -10.66 -0.51 -1.52
CA SER A 50 -10.62 -1.67 -2.41
C SER A 50 -12.02 -1.99 -2.94
N ILE A 51 -12.12 -2.37 -4.20
CA ILE A 51 -13.38 -2.74 -4.84
C ILE A 51 -13.29 -4.22 -5.19
N ASP A 52 -14.27 -4.99 -4.74
CA ASP A 52 -14.36 -6.42 -5.03
C ASP A 52 -14.61 -6.68 -6.52
N ALA A 53 -14.11 -7.82 -7.01
CA ALA A 53 -14.45 -8.32 -8.33
C ALA A 53 -15.92 -8.77 -8.37
N LEU A 54 -16.57 -8.53 -9.51
CA LEU A 54 -17.95 -8.97 -9.73
C LEU A 54 -17.95 -10.31 -10.46
N ILE A 55 -18.59 -11.31 -9.85
CA ILE A 55 -18.73 -12.65 -10.43
C ILE A 55 -20.16 -12.82 -10.93
N ASN A 56 -20.30 -13.26 -12.18
CA ASN A 56 -21.57 -13.63 -12.78
C ASN A 56 -21.42 -14.97 -13.50
N ASN A 57 -21.93 -16.04 -12.90
CA ASN A 57 -21.77 -17.42 -13.35
C ASN A 57 -20.29 -17.79 -13.58
N ASN A 58 -19.91 -17.96 -14.85
CA ASN A 58 -18.56 -18.33 -15.27
C ASN A 58 -17.69 -17.11 -15.63
N TYR A 59 -18.22 -15.90 -15.47
CA TYR A 59 -17.55 -14.66 -15.85
C TYR A 59 -17.15 -13.86 -14.64
N ILE A 60 -16.05 -13.12 -14.77
CA ILE A 60 -15.55 -12.21 -13.75
C ILE A 60 -15.20 -10.84 -14.36
N THR A 61 -15.63 -9.79 -13.68
CA THR A 61 -15.17 -8.41 -13.90
C THR A 61 -14.17 -8.06 -12.79
N PRO A 62 -12.91 -7.74 -13.10
CA PRO A 62 -11.89 -7.44 -12.09
C PRO A 62 -12.29 -6.25 -11.22
N GLY A 63 -12.09 -6.40 -9.91
CA GLY A 63 -12.14 -5.32 -8.93
C GLY A 63 -10.88 -4.44 -8.96
N SER A 64 -10.60 -3.71 -7.89
CA SER A 64 -9.37 -2.95 -7.72
C SER A 64 -8.84 -3.03 -6.30
N GLU A 65 -7.53 -3.08 -6.17
CA GLU A 65 -6.85 -2.91 -4.89
C GLU A 65 -7.10 -1.49 -4.35
N GLY A 66 -7.23 -1.41 -3.03
CA GLY A 66 -7.24 -0.18 -2.28
C GLY A 66 -5.83 0.25 -1.89
N LEU A 67 -5.72 1.49 -1.41
CA LEU A 67 -4.50 2.08 -0.89
C LEU A 67 -4.81 2.67 0.47
N GLU A 68 -4.00 2.35 1.46
CA GLU A 68 -4.07 2.96 2.79
C GLU A 68 -2.75 3.63 3.11
N VAL A 69 -2.79 4.86 3.59
CA VAL A 69 -1.61 5.60 4.02
C VAL A 69 -0.90 4.86 5.16
N ASP A 70 0.36 4.50 4.94
CA ASP A 70 1.27 4.07 5.99
C ASP A 70 1.74 5.30 6.78
N ILE A 71 1.07 5.57 7.90
CA ILE A 71 1.28 6.78 8.71
C ILE A 71 2.74 6.90 9.15
N ASP A 72 3.36 5.79 9.60
CA ASP A 72 4.70 5.81 10.15
C ASP A 72 5.76 6.02 9.08
N LYS A 73 5.66 5.32 7.95
CA LYS A 73 6.59 5.52 6.83
C LYS A 73 6.44 6.90 6.21
N SER A 74 5.20 7.38 6.06
CA SER A 74 4.91 8.72 5.55
C SER A 74 5.50 9.79 6.47
N TYR A 75 5.25 9.69 7.79
CA TYR A 75 5.84 10.58 8.78
C TYR A 75 7.36 10.58 8.71
N ASN A 76 8.00 9.40 8.66
CA ASN A 76 9.46 9.32 8.59
C ASN A 76 10.03 9.98 7.33
N LYS A 77 9.33 9.85 6.18
CA LYS A 77 9.75 10.49 4.92
C LYS A 77 9.59 12.02 4.98
N MET A 78 8.47 12.50 5.50
CA MET A 78 8.21 13.93 5.68
C MET A 78 9.13 14.57 6.74
N LYS A 79 9.39 13.87 7.85
CA LYS A 79 10.25 14.34 8.93
C LYS A 79 11.70 14.52 8.47
N LYS A 80 12.21 13.65 7.59
CA LYS A 80 13.51 13.81 6.95
C LYS A 80 13.61 15.08 6.10
N LEU A 81 12.51 15.50 5.47
CA LEU A 81 12.42 16.75 4.72
C LEU A 81 12.15 17.96 5.63
N GLY A 82 11.70 17.73 6.86
CA GLY A 82 11.37 18.77 7.84
C GLY A 82 10.04 19.48 7.60
N LYS A 83 9.20 18.99 6.68
CA LYS A 83 7.89 19.59 6.37
C LYS A 83 6.89 18.55 5.89
N TYR A 84 5.61 18.84 6.09
CA TYR A 84 4.53 18.10 5.45
C TYR A 84 4.56 18.30 3.94
N ASN A 85 4.34 17.20 3.22
CA ASN A 85 4.29 17.17 1.77
C ASN A 85 3.50 15.93 1.34
N GLU A 86 2.31 16.14 0.79
CA GLU A 86 1.42 15.08 0.30
C GLU A 86 2.08 14.11 -0.69
N ASN A 87 3.06 14.56 -1.48
CA ASN A 87 3.78 13.71 -2.42
C ASN A 87 4.72 12.71 -1.73
N LEU A 88 4.87 12.80 -0.41
CA LEU A 88 5.67 11.89 0.40
C LEU A 88 4.84 10.83 1.13
N TYR A 89 3.52 10.76 0.88
CA TYR A 89 2.74 9.63 1.36
C TYR A 89 3.29 8.31 0.82
N VAL A 90 3.35 7.33 1.72
CA VAL A 90 3.69 5.94 1.44
C VAL A 90 2.44 5.13 1.72
N TYR A 91 2.12 4.19 0.84
CA TYR A 91 0.88 3.44 0.88
C TYR A 91 1.12 1.95 1.09
N ASN A 92 0.23 1.33 1.85
CA ASN A 92 0.06 -0.11 1.92
C ASN A 92 -1.09 -0.51 0.98
N ILE A 93 -0.94 -1.65 0.30
CA ILE A 93 -1.96 -2.19 -0.59
C ILE A 93 -3.04 -2.89 0.25
N VAL A 94 -4.30 -2.52 0.03
CA VAL A 94 -5.46 -3.17 0.64
C VAL A 94 -6.10 -4.09 -0.39
N LYS A 95 -6.09 -5.40 -0.14
CA LYS A 95 -6.68 -6.38 -1.06
C LYS A 95 -8.21 -6.38 -0.93
N PRO A 96 -8.94 -6.51 -2.06
CA PRO A 96 -10.37 -6.77 -2.01
C PRO A 96 -10.65 -8.14 -1.39
N THR A 97 -11.87 -8.33 -0.88
CA THR A 97 -12.35 -9.62 -0.37
C THR A 97 -12.48 -10.63 -1.50
N ILE A 98 -12.97 -10.18 -2.67
CA ILE A 98 -13.07 -11.00 -3.87
C ILE A 98 -12.11 -10.45 -4.91
N SER A 99 -11.08 -11.22 -5.24
CA SER A 99 -10.06 -10.85 -6.21
C SER A 99 -10.04 -11.79 -7.41
N ILE A 100 -9.73 -11.24 -8.58
CA ILE A 100 -9.41 -12.05 -9.76
C ILE A 100 -8.20 -12.97 -9.53
N LYS A 101 -7.27 -12.57 -8.65
CA LYS A 101 -6.08 -13.37 -8.30
C LYS A 101 -6.42 -14.65 -7.53
N ASP A 102 -7.65 -14.78 -7.04
CA ASP A 102 -8.13 -15.93 -6.28
C ASP A 102 -9.23 -16.72 -7.03
N ASN A 103 -9.62 -16.30 -8.25
CA ASN A 103 -10.72 -16.87 -9.03
C ASN A 103 -10.28 -17.20 -10.47
N TYR A 104 -9.35 -18.15 -10.61
CA TYR A 104 -8.79 -18.56 -11.92
C TYR A 104 -9.70 -19.46 -12.77
N ASP A 105 -10.81 -19.94 -12.20
CA ASP A 105 -11.80 -20.78 -12.88
C ASP A 105 -12.84 -19.97 -13.68
N LYS A 106 -12.71 -18.64 -13.71
CA LYS A 106 -13.64 -17.71 -14.39
C LYS A 106 -13.02 -17.05 -15.62
N PHE A 107 -13.86 -16.76 -16.61
CA PHE A 107 -13.50 -16.02 -17.81
C PHE A 107 -13.57 -14.51 -17.59
N VAL A 108 -12.52 -13.79 -17.97
CA VAL A 108 -12.48 -12.32 -17.93
C VAL A 108 -13.12 -11.76 -19.19
N ILE A 109 -14.20 -10.97 -19.04
CA ILE A 109 -14.94 -10.43 -20.19
C ILE A 109 -14.69 -8.93 -20.43
N ASN A 110 -14.22 -8.21 -19.42
CA ASN A 110 -13.94 -6.78 -19.46
C ASN A 110 -12.90 -6.39 -18.39
N GLY A 111 -12.39 -5.17 -18.50
CA GLY A 111 -11.57 -4.55 -17.44
C GLY A 111 -12.42 -4.04 -16.27
N ASN A 112 -11.77 -3.40 -15.31
CA ASN A 112 -12.44 -2.76 -14.19
C ASN A 112 -13.32 -1.59 -14.68
N ILE A 113 -14.61 -1.61 -14.34
CA ILE A 113 -15.62 -0.63 -14.80
C ILE A 113 -15.36 0.81 -14.33
N THR A 114 -14.58 1.01 -13.28
CA THR A 114 -14.26 2.35 -12.74
C THR A 114 -13.05 2.99 -13.43
N LYS A 115 -12.27 2.21 -14.19
CA LYS A 115 -11.09 2.69 -14.89
C LYS A 115 -11.42 3.07 -16.32
N LYS A 116 -10.97 4.25 -16.74
CA LYS A 116 -11.07 4.73 -18.13
C LYS A 116 -9.90 4.20 -18.96
N GLU A 117 -9.74 2.88 -18.99
CA GLU A 117 -8.67 2.18 -19.69
C GLU A 117 -9.28 1.16 -20.67
N VAL A 118 -8.58 0.89 -21.77
CA VAL A 118 -8.99 -0.11 -22.76
C VAL A 118 -7.85 -1.10 -22.99
N SER A 119 -8.20 -2.35 -23.29
CA SER A 119 -7.25 -3.37 -23.70
C SER A 119 -7.44 -3.68 -25.18
N LEU A 120 -6.34 -3.74 -25.92
CA LEU A 120 -6.32 -4.14 -27.32
C LEU A 120 -5.83 -5.59 -27.40
N VAL A 121 -6.68 -6.49 -27.86
CA VAL A 121 -6.36 -7.93 -27.99
C VAL A 121 -6.41 -8.31 -29.45
N PHE A 122 -5.30 -8.82 -29.98
CA PHE A 122 -5.18 -9.24 -31.37
C PHE A 122 -5.09 -10.77 -31.41
N LYS A 123 -6.04 -11.40 -32.10
CA LYS A 123 -5.94 -12.82 -32.45
C LYS A 123 -5.22 -12.93 -33.79
N THR A 124 -4.12 -13.67 -33.84
CA THR A 124 -3.30 -13.82 -35.04
C THR A 124 -3.10 -15.29 -35.38
N GLU A 125 -3.17 -15.64 -36.67
CA GLU A 125 -2.87 -16.98 -37.17
C GLU A 125 -1.40 -17.13 -37.58
N ASP A 126 -0.76 -16.03 -37.98
CA ASP A 126 0.66 -15.95 -38.29
C ASP A 126 1.28 -14.63 -37.78
N LEU A 127 2.61 -14.54 -37.83
CA LEU A 127 3.38 -13.42 -37.29
C LEU A 127 3.70 -12.33 -38.34
N LYS A 128 3.17 -12.42 -39.57
CA LYS A 128 3.62 -11.57 -40.69
C LYS A 128 3.45 -10.07 -40.41
N ASN A 129 2.40 -9.70 -39.69
CA ASN A 129 2.07 -8.30 -39.43
C ASN A 129 2.53 -7.80 -38.05
N ILE A 130 3.21 -8.64 -37.26
CA ILE A 130 3.53 -8.29 -35.87
C ILE A 130 4.52 -7.12 -35.78
N GLU A 131 5.45 -7.00 -36.73
CA GLU A 131 6.39 -5.87 -36.80
C GLU A 131 5.67 -4.55 -37.06
N ASN A 132 4.68 -4.56 -37.97
CA ASN A 132 3.91 -3.35 -38.28
C ASN A 132 3.03 -2.94 -37.10
N ILE A 133 2.39 -3.90 -36.43
CA ILE A 133 1.62 -3.65 -35.20
C ILE A 133 2.53 -3.04 -34.12
N ASN A 134 3.71 -3.63 -33.89
CA ASN A 134 4.67 -3.12 -32.91
C ASN A 134 5.13 -1.69 -33.23
N LYS A 135 5.39 -1.38 -34.50
CA LYS A 135 5.72 0.00 -34.91
C LYS A 135 4.60 0.98 -34.54
N ILE A 136 3.34 0.63 -34.79
CA ILE A 136 2.21 1.52 -34.47
C ILE A 136 2.05 1.70 -32.96
N LEU A 137 2.18 0.62 -32.19
CA LEU A 137 1.97 0.64 -30.74
C LEU A 137 3.13 1.30 -29.98
N PHE A 138 4.37 1.17 -30.44
CA PHE A 138 5.56 1.54 -29.66
C PHE A 138 6.45 2.61 -30.29
N ASN A 139 6.35 2.95 -31.58
CA ASN A 139 7.22 3.99 -32.17
C ASN A 139 6.67 5.42 -32.06
N ASN A 140 5.43 5.61 -31.61
CA ASN A 140 4.82 6.93 -31.42
C ASN A 140 4.92 7.46 -29.98
N ILE A 141 5.87 6.97 -29.19
CA ILE A 141 6.09 7.45 -27.82
C ILE A 141 6.83 8.80 -27.91
N ILE A 142 6.07 9.89 -27.82
CA ILE A 142 6.53 11.26 -27.53
C ILE A 142 6.91 11.35 -26.05
#